data_AF-A0A7Y7BBX3-F1
#
_entry.id   AF-A0A7Y7BBX3-F1
#
_cell.length_a   1.000
_cell.length_b   1.000
_cell.length_c   1.000
_cell.angle_alpha   90.00
_cell.angle_beta   90.00
_cell.angle_gamma   90.00
#
_symmetry.space_group_name_H-M   'P 1'
#
loop_
_entity.id
_entity.type
_entity.pdbx_description
1 polymer ?
#
loop_
_entity_poly.entity_id
_entity_poly.type
_entity_poly.pdbx_seq_one_letter_code
_entity_poly.pdbx_strand_id
1 'polypeptide(L)' 'MPTPLTEDKARLISKINEIKDQSVIDDIMRLLAINFDDSIYVLSDEQRANIMEAQEQIKKGQGIDSEQADREIDQWLSE' A
#
# COMPACT_ATOMS: atom_id res chain seq x y z
N MET A 1 -7.55 -33.57 -9.61
CA MET A 1 -6.68 -33.23 -10.75
C MET A 1 -6.84 -31.73 -11.00
N PRO A 2 -5.80 -30.90 -10.86
CA PRO A 2 -5.89 -29.50 -11.27
C PRO A 2 -6.19 -29.43 -12.77
N THR A 3 -6.98 -28.44 -13.19
CA THR A 3 -7.38 -28.25 -14.59
C THR A 3 -6.22 -27.70 -15.42
N PRO A 4 -6.16 -27.93 -16.75
CA PRO A 4 -5.07 -27.47 -17.62
C PRO A 4 -4.76 -25.96 -17.50
N LEU A 5 -5.81 -25.15 -17.31
CA LEU A 5 -5.73 -23.71 -17.08
C LEU A 5 -4.89 -23.35 -15.84
N THR A 6 -4.90 -24.21 -14.82
CA THR A 6 -4.16 -24.01 -13.57
C THR A 6 -2.66 -24.27 -13.75
N GLU A 7 -2.29 -25.22 -14.61
CA GLU A 7 -0.88 -25.52 -14.92
C GLU A 7 -0.24 -24.43 -15.78
N ASP A 8 -0.97 -23.92 -16.78
CA ASP A 8 -0.52 -22.79 -17.60
C ASP A 8 -0.30 -21.54 -16.75
N LYS A 9 -1.22 -21.26 -15.82
CA LYS A 9 -1.09 -20.15 -14.87
C LYS A 9 0.13 -20.31 -13.95
N ALA A 10 0.35 -21.51 -13.40
CA ALA A 10 1.50 -21.78 -12.54
C ALA A 10 2.85 -21.61 -13.27
N ARG A 11 2.93 -22.10 -14.51
CA ARG A 11 4.11 -21.95 -15.37
C ARG A 11 4.38 -20.49 -15.74
N LEU A 12 3.33 -19.71 -16.01
CA LEU A 12 3.46 -18.27 -16.25
C LEU A 12 4.02 -17.54 -15.03
N ILE A 13 3.47 -17.80 -13.84
CA ILE A 13 3.94 -17.19 -12.58
C ILE A 13 5.41 -17.54 -12.30
N SER A 14 5.82 -18.80 -12.51
CA SER A 14 7.23 -19.21 -12.35
C SER A 14 8.16 -18.41 -13.24
N LYS A 15 7.80 -18.23 -14.52
CA LYS A 15 8.62 -17.47 -15.47
C LYS A 15 8.70 -15.99 -15.10
N ILE A 16 7.61 -15.39 -14.60
CA ILE A 16 7.61 -14.01 -14.13
C ILE A 16 8.56 -13.86 -12.93
N ASN A 17 8.51 -14.79 -11.97
CA ASN A 17 9.38 -14.75 -10.77
C ASN A 17 10.88 -14.97 -11.05
N GLU A 18 11.22 -15.54 -12.21
CA GLU A 18 12.61 -15.71 -12.65
C GLU A 18 13.21 -14.43 -13.27
N ILE A 19 12.37 -13.44 -13.61
CA ILE A 19 12.81 -12.15 -14.14
C ILE A 19 13.44 -11.34 -13.00
N LYS A 20 14.73 -11.02 -13.14
CA LYS A 20 15.50 -10.25 -12.14
C LYS A 20 15.58 -8.76 -12.45
N ASP A 21 15.29 -8.38 -13.69
CA ASP A 21 15.33 -7.00 -14.14
C ASP A 21 13.94 -6.37 -13.98
N GLN A 22 13.85 -5.42 -13.03
CA GLN A 22 12.61 -4.72 -12.74
C GLN A 22 12.05 -3.98 -13.96
N SER A 23 12.92 -3.46 -14.84
CA SER A 23 12.47 -2.71 -16.03
C SER A 23 11.67 -3.58 -17.00
N VAL A 24 12.00 -4.87 -17.09
CA VAL A 24 11.27 -5.84 -17.93
C VAL A 24 9.89 -6.13 -17.35
N ILE A 25 9.77 -6.21 -16.01
CA ILE A 25 8.48 -6.35 -15.34
C ILE A 25 7.62 -5.10 -15.61
N ASP A 26 8.18 -3.91 -15.47
CA ASP A 26 7.47 -2.65 -15.68
C ASP A 26 6.96 -2.53 -17.14
N ASP A 27 7.77 -2.92 -18.13
CA ASP A 27 7.38 -2.94 -19.54
C ASP A 27 6.28 -3.97 -19.84
N ILE A 28 6.33 -5.15 -19.20
CA ILE A 28 5.25 -6.15 -19.30
C ILE A 28 3.95 -5.60 -18.69
N MET A 29 4.02 -4.96 -17.53
CA MET A 29 2.85 -4.36 -16.89
C MET A 29 2.23 -3.24 -17.75
N ARG A 30 3.07 -2.40 -18.36
CA ARG A 30 2.66 -1.37 -19.33
C ARG A 30 2.01 -1.97 -20.56
N LEU A 31 2.60 -3.03 -21.14
CA LEU A 31 2.04 -3.74 -22.29
C LEU A 31 0.67 -4.34 -21.98
N LEU A 32 0.49 -4.87 -20.76
CA LEU A 32 -0.77 -5.44 -20.29
C LEU A 32 -1.79 -4.37 -19.85
N ALA A 33 -1.45 -3.08 -19.96
CA ALA A 33 -2.26 -1.97 -19.49
C ALA A 33 -2.75 -2.15 -18.05
N ILE A 34 -1.92 -2.82 -17.22
CA ILE A 34 -2.17 -2.91 -15.78
C ILE A 34 -1.81 -1.53 -15.24
N ASN A 35 -2.84 -0.71 -15.02
CA ASN A 35 -2.68 0.62 -14.44
C ASN A 35 -2.21 0.46 -12.99
N PHE A 36 -0.91 0.53 -12.78
CA PHE A 36 -0.37 0.92 -11.48
C PHE A 36 -0.48 2.44 -11.41
N ASP A 37 -1.14 2.93 -10.37
CA ASP A 37 -1.09 4.35 -10.04
C ASP A 37 0.28 4.63 -9.39
N ASP A 38 1.30 4.76 -10.23
CA ASP A 38 2.65 5.15 -9.84
C ASP A 38 2.76 6.68 -9.66
N SER A 39 1.63 7.40 -9.63
CA SER A 39 1.63 8.83 -9.42
C SER A 39 1.98 9.17 -7.97
N ILE A 40 2.63 10.32 -7.78
CA ILE A 40 2.89 10.85 -6.44
C ILE A 40 1.53 11.21 -5.84
N TYR A 41 1.16 10.56 -4.74
CA TYR A 41 -0.07 10.89 -4.02
C TYR A 41 -0.03 12.35 -3.55
N VAL A 42 -0.92 13.18 -4.12
CA VAL A 42 -1.04 14.60 -3.77
C VAL A 42 -2.07 14.73 -2.65
N LEU A 43 -1.60 15.18 -1.48
CA LEU A 43 -2.46 15.47 -0.34
C LEU A 43 -3.45 16.59 -0.67
N SER A 44 -4.69 16.45 -0.21
CA SER A 44 -5.65 17.55 -0.14
C SER A 44 -5.18 18.63 0.85
N ASP A 45 -5.75 19.83 0.74
CA ASP A 45 -5.44 20.92 1.68
C ASP A 45 -5.78 20.54 3.13
N GLU A 46 -6.88 19.82 3.33
CA GLU A 46 -7.29 19.30 4.64
C GLU A 46 -6.28 18.28 5.19
N GLN A 47 -5.87 17.30 4.37
CA GLN A 47 -4.87 16.31 4.78
C GLN A 47 -3.54 16.97 5.14
N ARG A 48 -3.11 17.97 4.36
CA ARG A 48 -1.91 18.75 4.63
C ARG A 48 -2.02 19.52 5.95
N ALA A 49 -3.17 20.14 6.21
CA ALA A 49 -3.44 20.84 7.46
C ALA A 49 -3.37 19.88 8.66
N ASN A 50 -3.99 18.70 8.56
CA ASN A 50 -3.98 17.69 9.62
C ASN A 50 -2.54 17.21 9.93
N ILE A 51 -1.73 16.99 8.89
CA ILE A 51 -0.31 16.62 9.08
C ILE A 51 0.47 17.75 9.76
N MET A 52 0.26 19.00 9.36
CA MET A 52 0.92 20.16 9.98
C MET A 52 0.54 20.29 11.46
N GLU A 53 -0.73 20.07 11.80
CA GLU A 53 -1.20 20.07 13.18
C GLU A 53 -0.56 18.93 14.00
N ALA A 54 -0.57 17.69 13.48
CA ALA A 54 0.04 16.55 14.15
C ALA A 54 1.54 16.77 14.42
N GLN A 55 2.27 17.34 13.46
CA GLN A 55 3.68 17.70 13.64
C GLN A 55 3.89 18.70 14.78
N GLU A 56 2.98 19.66 14.94
CA GLU A 56 3.03 20.65 16.01
C GLU A 56 2.67 20.04 17.37
N GLN A 57 1.68 19.14 17.41
CA GLN A 57 1.32 18.38 18.62
C GLN A 57 2.52 17.54 19.11
N ILE A 58 3.22 16.84 18.21
CA ILE A 58 4.43 16.08 18.54
C ILE A 58 5.50 16.99 19.15
N LYS A 59 5.78 18.15 18.54
CA LYS A 59 6.76 19.12 19.07
C LYS A 59 6.41 19.62 20.47
N LYS A 60 5.11 19.74 20.77
CA LYS A 60 4.59 20.17 22.07
C LYS A 60 4.46 19.04 23.09
N GLY A 61 4.75 17.79 22.70
CA GLY A 61 4.51 16.62 23.56
C GLY A 61 3.03 16.36 23.82
N GLN A 62 2.14 16.83 22.93
CA GLN A 62 0.70 16.65 23.00
C GLN A 62 0.34 15.28 22.41
N GLY A 63 0.61 14.22 23.19
CA GLY A 63 0.18 12.87 22.89
C GLY A 63 -0.82 12.35 23.91
N ILE A 64 -1.28 11.13 23.68
CA ILE A 64 -2.05 10.33 24.64
C ILE A 64 -1.17 9.20 25.17
N ASP A 65 -1.49 8.69 26.36
CA ASP A 65 -0.84 7.50 26.90
C ASP A 65 -1.12 6.28 26.01
N SER A 66 -0.17 5.35 25.98
CA SER A 66 -0.28 4.12 25.16
C SER A 66 -1.57 3.35 25.44
N GLU A 67 -1.96 3.22 26.71
CA GLU A 67 -3.21 2.52 27.08
C GLU A 67 -4.46 3.23 26.55
N GLN A 68 -4.42 4.56 26.41
CA GLN A 68 -5.52 5.32 25.84
C GLN A 68 -5.56 5.15 24.32
N ALA A 69 -4.39 5.14 23.66
CA ALA A 69 -4.31 4.87 22.23
C ALA A 69 -4.84 3.47 21.88
N ASP A 70 -4.47 2.45 22.67
CA ASP A 70 -4.94 1.09 22.46
C ASP A 70 -6.47 0.99 22.59
N ARG A 71 -7.06 1.66 23.60
CA ARG A 71 -8.52 1.72 23.76
C ARG A 71 -9.22 2.37 22.57
N GLU A 72 -8.68 3.46 22.04
CA GLU A 72 -9.25 4.15 20.88
C GLU A 72 -9.18 3.29 19.61
N ILE A 73 -8.09 2.54 19.43
CA ILE A 73 -7.93 1.58 18.32
C ILE A 73 -8.96 0.44 18.44
N ASP A 74 -9.11 -0.15 19.62
CA ASP A 74 -10.08 -1.23 19.85
C ASP A 74 -11.52 -0.77 19.57
N GLN A 75 -11.85 0.47 19.96
CA GLN A 75 -13.17 1.05 19.68
C GLN A 75 -13.40 1.22 18.17
N TRP A 76 -12.43 1.80 17.45
CA TRP A 76 -12.54 2.01 16.00
C TRP A 76 -12.67 0.70 15.22
N LEU A 77 -11.96 -0.36 15.62
CA LEU A 77 -12.06 -1.68 14.99
C LEU A 77 -13.38 -2.41 15.27
N SER A 78 -14.14 -1.93 16.24
CA SER A 78 -15.44 -2.49 16.62
C SER A 78 -16.62 -1.78 15.95
N GLU A 79 -16.37 -0.73 15.17
CA GLU A 79 -17.36 -0.02 14.33
C GLU A 79 -17.55 -0.70 12.96
#